data_AF-A0A2V9SDU9-F1
#
_entry.id   AF-A0A2V9SDU9-F1
#
_cell.length_a   1.000
_cell.length_b   1.000
_cell.length_c   1.000
_cell.angle_alpha   90.00
_cell.angle_beta   90.00
_cell.angle_gamma   90.00
#
_symmetry.space_group_name_H-M   'P 1'
#
loop_
_entity.id
_entity.type
_entity.pdbx_description
1 polymer ?
#
loop_
_entity_poly.entity_id
_entity_poly.type
_entity_poly.pdbx_seq_one_letter_code
_entity_poly.pdbx_strand_id
1 'polypeptide(L)' 'MPTHEEHILRILGEATDPLFPSEITDRLNHELVAGAAYTTTEIVSCLKGLSEEVAQMPDGRWMLKRLML' A
#
# COMPACT_ATOMS: atom_id res chain seq x y z
N MET A 1 -2.10 13.22 -12.41
CA MET A 1 -1.90 12.88 -10.98
C MET A 1 -1.80 11.37 -10.89
N PRO A 2 -0.88 10.83 -10.09
CA PRO A 2 -0.78 9.38 -9.96
C PRO A 2 -2.10 8.82 -9.42
N THR A 3 -2.47 7.63 -9.86
CA THR A 3 -3.63 6.93 -9.29
C THR A 3 -3.33 6.49 -7.85
N HIS A 4 -4.38 6.18 -7.08
CA HIS A 4 -4.23 5.66 -5.72
C HIS A 4 -3.37 4.39 -5.69
N GLU A 5 -3.49 3.56 -6.73
CA GLU A 5 -2.70 2.34 -6.94
C GLU A 5 -1.22 2.63 -7.16
N GLU A 6 -0.88 3.60 -8.00
CA GLU A 6 0.51 4.00 -8.25
C GLU A 6 1.21 4.52 -6.98
N HIS A 7 0.49 5.26 -6.13
CA HIS A 7 1.03 5.68 -4.83
C HIS A 7 1.23 4.51 -3.87
N ILE A 8 0.29 3.56 -3.79
CA ILE A 8 0.44 2.34 -2.98
C ILE A 8 1.67 1.55 -3.44
N LEU A 9 1.83 1.34 -4.75
CA LEU A 9 2.97 0.61 -5.31
C LEU A 9 4.30 1.34 -5.07
N ARG A 10 4.31 2.68 -5.12
CA ARG A 10 5.50 3.48 -4.76
C ARG A 10 5.88 3.29 -3.29
N ILE A 11 4.92 3.42 -2.37
CA ILE A 11 5.15 3.24 -0.93
C ILE A 11 5.72 1.84 -0.63
N LEU A 12 5.15 0.80 -1.25
CA LEU A 12 5.64 -0.57 -1.09
C LEU A 12 6.99 -0.80 -1.77
N GLY A 13 7.31 -0.07 -2.84
CA GLY A 13 8.60 -0.14 -3.52
C GLY A 13 9.73 0.57 -2.79
N GLU A 14 9.41 1.60 -2.00
CA GLU A 14 10.34 2.33 -1.13
C GLU A 14 10.53 1.64 0.24
N ALA A 15 9.63 0.74 0.61
CA ALA A 15 9.69 0.00 1.87
C ALA A 15 10.74 -1.12 1.82
N THR A 16 11.57 -1.20 2.86
CA THR A 16 12.56 -2.27 3.04
C THR A 16 11.94 -3.53 3.62
N ASP A 17 10.87 -3.37 4.40
CA ASP A 17 10.11 -4.44 5.04
C ASP A 17 8.65 -4.44 4.54
N PRO A 18 7.94 -5.57 4.63
CA PRO A 18 6.49 -5.61 4.44
C PRO A 18 5.79 -4.63 5.38
N LEU A 19 4.73 -3.97 4.90
CA LEU A 19 3.99 -2.95 5.65
C LEU A 19 2.58 -3.41 6.00
N PHE A 20 2.09 -3.06 7.18
CA PHE A 20 0.67 -3.18 7.48
C PHE A 20 -0.16 -2.20 6.64
N PRO A 21 -1.43 -2.56 6.33
CA PRO A 21 -2.34 -1.64 5.66
C PRO A 21 -2.47 -0.29 6.35
N SER A 22 -2.41 -0.24 7.69
CA SER A 22 -2.43 1.01 8.46
C SER A 22 -1.21 1.90 8.18
N GLU A 23 -0.01 1.32 8.05
CA GLU A 23 1.20 2.08 7.75
C GLU A 23 1.16 2.66 6.32
N ILE A 24 0.59 1.92 5.38
CA ILE A 24 0.35 2.38 4.01
C ILE A 24 -0.67 3.53 4.02
N THR A 25 -1.77 3.39 4.78
CA THR A 25 -2.78 4.43 4.96
C THR A 25 -2.18 5.72 5.53
N ASP A 26 -1.37 5.62 6.59
CA ASP A 26 -0.77 6.78 7.24
C ASP A 26 0.18 7.52 6.31
N ARG A 27 1.02 6.78 5.55
CA ARG A 27 1.93 7.37 4.56
C ARG A 27 1.17 8.06 3.43
N LEU A 28 0.12 7.45 2.90
CA LEU A 28 -0.73 8.05 1.86
C LEU A 28 -1.42 9.32 2.34
N ASN A 29 -2.01 9.28 3.54
CA ASN A 29 -2.73 10.42 4.11
C ASN A 29 -1.77 11.57 4.46
N HIS A 30 -0.53 11.26 4.84
CA HIS A 30 0.50 12.27 5.06
C HIS A 30 0.93 12.97 3.75
N GLU A 31 1.00 12.25 2.64
CA GLU A 31 1.32 12.83 1.33
C GLU A 31 0.17 13.67 0.75
N LEU A 32 -1.07 13.30 1.04
CA LEU A 32 -2.27 13.98 0.55
C LEU A 32 -2.74 15.07 1.53
N VAL A 33 -1.86 16.03 1.81
CA VAL A 33 -1.98 17.15 2.77
C VAL A 33 -3.33 17.91 2.75
N ALA A 34 -4.17 17.76 1.72
CA ALA A 34 -5.54 18.25 1.74
C ALA A 34 -6.46 17.44 0.81
N GLY A 35 -7.40 16.67 1.38
CA GLY A 35 -8.69 16.42 0.72
C GLY A 35 -9.23 14.98 0.73
N ALA A 36 -8.40 13.95 0.91
CA ALA A 36 -8.87 12.57 0.94
C ALA A 36 -8.14 11.79 2.04
N ALA A 37 -8.85 11.47 3.13
CA ALA A 37 -8.36 10.55 4.13
C ALA A 37 -8.77 9.14 3.71
N TYR A 38 -7.83 8.35 3.21
CA TYR A 38 -8.09 6.93 3.01
C TYR A 38 -8.32 6.27 4.35
N THR A 39 -9.26 5.34 4.34
CA THR A 39 -9.44 4.36 5.37
C THR A 39 -8.57 3.15 5.09
N THR A 40 -8.19 2.42 6.14
CA THR A 40 -7.48 1.14 6.01
C THR A 40 -8.29 0.14 5.18
N THR A 41 -9.62 0.18 5.23
CA THR A 41 -10.50 -0.68 4.42
C THR A 41 -10.37 -0.42 2.93
N GLU A 42 -10.33 0.85 2.51
CA GLU A 42 -10.10 1.22 1.11
C GLU A 42 -8.72 0.76 0.64
N ILE A 43 -7.69 0.93 1.47
CA ILE A 43 -6.34 0.45 1.15
C ILE A 43 -6.31 -1.07 1.00
N VAL A 44 -6.95 -1.83 1.89
CA VAL A 44 -7.05 -3.29 1.76
C VAL A 44 -7.79 -3.68 0.48
N SER A 45 -8.85 -2.94 0.10
CA SER A 45 -9.56 -3.18 -1.15
C SER A 45 -8.67 -2.95 -2.37
N CYS A 46 -7.90 -1.86 -2.39
CA CYS A 46 -6.94 -1.58 -3.46
C CYS A 46 -5.83 -2.64 -3.53
N LEU A 47 -5.26 -3.03 -2.39
CA LEU A 47 -4.21 -4.07 -2.34
C LEU A 47 -4.70 -5.41 -2.87
N LYS A 48 -5.97 -5.77 -2.59
CA LYS A 48 -6.59 -6.98 -3.18
C LYS A 48 -6.80 -6.87 -4.69
N GLY A 49 -7.05 -5.67 -5.20
CA GLY A 49 -7.13 -5.41 -6.65
C GLY A 49 -5.77 -5.51 -7.35
N LEU A 50 -4.69 -5.22 -6.64
CA LEU A 50 -3.29 -5.31 -7.11
C LEU A 50 -2.67 -6.70 -6.90
N SER A 51 -3.50 -7.76 -6.96
CA SER A 51 -3.07 -9.12 -6.62
C SER A 51 -1.97 -9.67 -7.52
N GLU A 52 -1.71 -9.07 -8.69
CA GLU A 52 -0.61 -9.45 -9.58
C GLU A 52 0.74 -8.91 -9.08
N GLU A 53 0.75 -7.73 -8.45
CA GLU A 53 1.95 -6.99 -8.07
C GLU A 53 2.31 -7.12 -6.59
N VAL A 54 1.32 -7.26 -5.71
CA VAL A 54 1.53 -7.34 -4.25
C VAL A 54 1.20 -8.73 -3.70
N ALA A 55 1.79 -9.05 -2.55
CA ALA A 55 1.45 -10.23 -1.78
C ALA A 55 1.22 -9.89 -0.32
N GLN A 56 0.27 -10.59 0.30
CA GLN A 56 0.00 -10.53 1.72
C GLN A 56 0.81 -11.60 2.46
N MET A 57 1.53 -11.19 3.49
CA MET A 57 2.29 -12.05 4.39
C MET A 57 1.35 -12.70 5.42
N PRO A 58 1.71 -13.85 6.01
CA PRO A 58 0.86 -14.53 6.99
C PRO A 58 0.50 -13.68 8.23
N ASP A 59 1.32 -12.70 8.55
CA ASP A 59 1.10 -11.74 9.65
C ASP A 59 0.24 -10.54 9.26
N GLY A 60 -0.24 -10.49 8.01
CA GLY A 60 -1.13 -9.45 7.50
C GLY A 60 -0.43 -8.26 6.86
N ARG A 61 0.91 -8.22 6.83
CA ARG A 61 1.68 -7.19 6.12
C ARG A 61 1.70 -7.43 4.61
N TRP A 62 1.99 -6.40 3.84
CA TRP A 62 1.99 -6.42 2.38
C TRP A 62 3.32 -5.95 1.82
N MET A 63 3.75 -6.56 0.72
CA MET A 63 4.95 -6.17 -0.01
C MET A 63 4.78 -6.42 -1.51
N LEU A 64 5.67 -5.82 -2.32
CA LEU A 64 5.73 -6.14 -3.74
C LEU A 64 6.27 -7.56 -3.95
N LYS A 65 5.62 -8.36 -4.79
CA LYS A 65 6.09 -9.71 -5.15
C LYS A 65 7.49 -9.70 -5.72
N ARG A 66 7.85 -8.69 -6.52
CA ARG A 66 9.20 -8.57 -7.10
C ARG A 66 10.32 -8.40 -6.07
N LEU A 67 9.97 -8.07 -4.81
CA LEU A 67 10.89 -7.92 -3.70
C LEU A 67 10.92 -9.18 -2.80
N MET A 68 10.06 -10.17 -3.07
CA MET A 68 10.09 -11.47 -2.42
C MET A 68 11.15 -12.33 -3.11
N LEU A 69 12.37 -12.31 -2.57
CA LEU A 69 13.46 -13.20 -2.97
C LEU A 69 13.46 -14.47 -2.11
#